data_AF-A0A9Q0SVX4-F1
#
_entry.id   AF-A0A9Q0SVX4-F1
#
_cell.length_a   1.000
_cell.length_b   1.000
_cell.length_c   1.000
_cell.angle_alpha   90.00
_cell.angle_beta   90.00
_cell.angle_gamma   90.00
#
_symmetry.space_group_name_H-M   'P 1'
#
loop_
_entity.id
_entity.type
_entity.pdbx_description
1 polymer ?
#
loop_
_entity_poly.entity_id
_entity_poly.type
_entity_poly.pdbx_seq_one_letter_code
_entity_poly.pdbx_strand_id
1 'polypeptide(L)'
;MGERVADALMEMEPTESGSYVLMSNLYAEIGKWEMVAKLRKGMRVKGVKKEIGFSWVDVGGIDSSLSLHGFSSGDKSHPQSEAICWMAECLGFEMKFLREDESVCQKHSLMCDGDLATPQ
;
A
#
# COMPACT_ATOMS: atom_id res chain seq x y z
N MET A 1 5.07 -17.79 17.38
CA MET A 1 5.67 -16.90 18.41
C MET A 1 5.16 -15.47 18.25
N GLY A 2 5.19 -14.90 17.03
CA GLY A 2 4.67 -13.54 16.77
C GLY A 2 3.19 -13.32 17.12
N GLU A 3 2.31 -14.29 16.87
CA GLU A 3 0.88 -14.18 17.23
C GLU A 3 0.66 -14.00 18.73
N ARG A 4 1.25 -14.88 19.56
CA ARG A 4 1.16 -14.77 21.04
C ARG A 4 1.70 -13.46 21.58
N VAL A 5 2.79 -12.94 21.00
CA VAL A 5 3.39 -11.67 21.42
C VAL A 5 2.47 -10.51 21.03
N ALA A 6 1.93 -10.51 19.81
CA ALA A 6 1.01 -9.47 19.37
C ALA A 6 -0.32 -9.51 20.13
N ASP A 7 -0.84 -10.69 20.45
CA ASP A 7 -2.05 -10.85 21.26
C ASP A 7 -1.84 -10.24 22.64
N ALA A 8 -0.73 -10.57 23.31
CA ALA A 8 -0.37 -9.98 24.59
C ALA A 8 -0.19 -8.46 24.51
N LEU A 9 0.43 -7.94 23.43
CA LEU A 9 0.55 -6.50 23.19
C LEU A 9 -0.81 -5.83 22.93
N MET A 10 -1.72 -6.47 22.20
CA MET A 10 -3.08 -5.96 21.98
C MET A 10 -3.94 -6.00 23.24
N GLU A 11 -3.65 -6.88 24.19
CA GLU A 11 -4.26 -6.90 25.51
C GLU A 11 -3.69 -5.80 26.42
N MET A 12 -2.37 -5.58 26.37
CA MET A 12 -1.68 -4.59 27.19
C MET A 12 -1.93 -3.15 26.71
N GLU A 13 -1.88 -2.93 25.39
CA GLU A 13 -2.04 -1.63 24.74
C GLU A 13 -3.19 -1.68 23.71
N PRO A 14 -4.44 -1.84 24.16
CA PRO A 14 -5.57 -2.12 23.27
C PRO A 14 -5.93 -0.94 22.36
N THR A 15 -5.48 0.27 22.68
CA THR A 15 -5.70 1.51 21.92
C THR A 15 -4.63 1.77 20.88
N GLU A 16 -3.46 1.14 21.00
CA GLU A 16 -2.32 1.39 20.12
C GLU A 16 -2.47 0.63 18.80
N SER A 17 -2.28 1.34 17.70
CA SER A 17 -2.58 0.78 16.37
C SER A 17 -1.49 -0.12 15.81
N GLY A 18 -0.24 0.02 16.30
CA GLY A 18 0.94 -0.65 15.77
C GLY A 18 0.80 -2.17 15.72
N SER A 19 0.44 -2.79 16.84
CA SER A 19 0.28 -4.25 16.96
C SER A 19 -0.78 -4.81 16.01
N TYR A 20 -1.92 -4.10 15.86
CA TYR A 20 -2.98 -4.51 14.92
C TYR A 20 -2.53 -4.42 13.48
N VAL A 21 -1.82 -3.34 13.11
CA VAL A 21 -1.32 -3.12 11.75
C VAL A 21 -0.28 -4.17 11.39
N LEU A 22 0.68 -4.45 12.27
CA LEU A 22 1.71 -5.46 12.05
C LEU A 22 1.09 -6.85 11.85
N MET A 23 0.15 -7.24 12.72
CA MET A 23 -0.50 -8.54 12.60
C MET A 23 -1.39 -8.62 11.34
N SER A 24 -2.07 -7.54 10.99
CA SER A 24 -2.82 -7.45 9.73
C SER A 24 -1.92 -7.62 8.51
N ASN A 25 -0.70 -7.06 8.53
CA ASN A 25 0.24 -7.19 7.43
C ASN A 25 0.77 -8.62 7.31
N LEU A 26 1.12 -9.25 8.44
CA LEU A 26 1.56 -10.65 8.47
C LEU A 26 0.46 -11.59 7.93
N TYR A 27 -0.80 -11.36 8.32
CA TYR A 27 -1.91 -12.14 7.79
C TYR A 27 -2.15 -11.91 6.29
N ALA A 28 -1.97 -10.68 5.81
CA ALA A 28 -2.09 -10.36 4.39
C ALA A 28 -1.01 -11.06 3.55
N GLU A 29 0.23 -11.10 4.04
CA GLU A 29 1.38 -11.76 3.39
C GLU A 29 1.11 -13.25 3.14
N ILE A 30 0.48 -13.93 4.09
CA ILE A 30 0.09 -15.35 3.95
C ILE A 30 -1.33 -15.55 3.36
N GLY A 31 -1.94 -14.50 2.79
CA GLY A 31 -3.22 -14.56 2.11
C GLY A 31 -4.44 -14.79 3.01
N LYS A 32 -4.32 -14.65 4.33
CA LYS A 32 -5.42 -14.83 5.30
C LYS A 32 -6.28 -13.57 5.43
N TRP A 33 -6.93 -13.17 4.34
CA TRP A 33 -7.76 -11.96 4.27
C TRP A 33 -8.92 -11.91 5.26
N GLU A 34 -9.47 -13.06 5.64
CA GLU A 34 -10.50 -13.14 6.69
C GLU A 34 -9.97 -12.69 8.05
N MET A 35 -8.73 -13.04 8.40
CA MET A 35 -8.10 -12.59 9.65
C MET A 35 -7.77 -11.10 9.60
N VAL A 36 -7.34 -10.60 8.45
CA VAL A 36 -7.17 -9.16 8.20
C VAL A 36 -8.47 -8.41 8.43
N ALA A 37 -9.58 -8.91 7.88
CA ALA A 37 -10.90 -8.31 8.05
C ALA A 37 -11.35 -8.32 9.53
N LYS A 38 -11.12 -9.42 10.25
CA LYS A 38 -11.40 -9.52 11.69
C LYS A 38 -10.63 -8.50 12.51
N LEU A 39 -9.31 -8.38 12.27
CA LEU A 39 -8.48 -7.39 12.97
C LEU A 39 -8.94 -5.96 12.69
N ARG A 40 -9.21 -5.61 11.41
CA ARG A 40 -9.71 -4.29 11.03
C ARG A 40 -11.08 -3.99 11.62
N LYS A 41 -11.98 -4.98 11.70
CA LYS A 41 -13.26 -4.85 12.39
C LYS A 41 -13.06 -4.61 13.89
N GLY A 42 -12.14 -5.34 14.52
CA GLY A 42 -11.78 -5.18 15.93
C GLY A 42 -11.26 -3.77 16.23
N MET A 43 -10.34 -3.25 15.42
CA MET A 43 -9.83 -1.88 15.53
C MET A 43 -10.99 -0.86 15.48
N ARG A 44 -11.90 -1.02 14.52
CA ARG A 44 -13.02 -0.11 14.30
C ARG A 44 -14.02 -0.10 15.47
N VAL A 45 -14.29 -1.27 16.07
CA VAL A 45 -15.15 -1.40 17.25
C VAL A 45 -14.50 -0.77 18.49
N LYS A 46 -13.18 -0.95 18.64
CA LYS A 46 -12.40 -0.37 19.75
C LYS A 46 -12.04 1.10 19.55
N GLY A 47 -12.40 1.69 18.41
CA GLY A 47 -12.02 3.08 18.06
C GLY A 47 -10.52 3.26 17.74
N VAL A 48 -9.77 2.18 17.59
CA VAL A 48 -8.35 2.21 17.22
C VAL A 48 -8.23 2.67 15.77
N LYS A 49 -7.57 3.82 15.58
CA LYS A 49 -7.25 4.34 14.26
C LYS A 49 -5.79 4.06 13.97
N LYS A 50 -5.49 3.60 12.76
CA LYS A 50 -4.11 3.54 12.29
C LYS A 50 -3.49 4.95 12.40
N GLU A 51 -2.28 5.04 12.94
CA GLU A 51 -1.50 6.27 12.86
C GLU A 51 -1.22 6.61 11.39
N ILE A 52 -1.59 7.83 11.02
CA ILE A 52 -1.38 8.34 9.67
C ILE A 52 0.11 8.71 9.55
N GLY A 53 0.79 8.16 8.55
CA GLY A 53 2.13 8.63 8.20
C GLY A 53 2.03 10.01 7.56
N PHE A 54 2.89 10.94 7.99
CA PHE A 54 2.97 12.26 7.41
C PHE A 54 4.15 12.33 6.43
N SER A 55 3.90 12.87 5.25
CA SER A 55 4.95 13.37 4.36
C SER A 55 4.90 14.89 4.41
N TRP A 56 6.03 15.55 4.66
CA TRP A 56 6.14 16.99 4.47
C TRP A 56 6.87 17.26 3.15
N VAL A 57 6.50 18.35 2.48
CA VAL A 57 7.28 18.91 1.38
C VAL A 57 7.47 20.38 1.66
N ASP A 58 8.73 20.83 1.64
CA ASP A 58 9.05 22.25 1.75
C ASP A 58 8.87 22.88 0.36
N VAL A 59 7.67 23.41 0.11
CA VAL A 59 7.41 24.17 -1.12
C VAL A 59 7.91 25.59 -0.89
N GLY A 60 9.23 25.77 -1.00
CA GLY A 60 9.87 27.06 -0.79
C GLY A 60 9.28 28.16 -1.69
N GLY A 61 8.52 29.07 -1.11
CA GLY A 61 8.05 30.28 -1.78
C GLY A 61 7.60 31.33 -0.76
N ILE A 62 8.34 32.45 -0.71
CA ILE A 62 8.15 33.79 -0.07
C ILE A 62 7.61 33.86 1.37
N ASP A 63 6.73 32.96 1.81
CA ASP A 63 6.28 32.78 3.18
C ASP A 63 6.77 31.41 3.69
N SER A 64 7.68 31.40 4.67
CA SER A 64 8.31 30.21 5.25
C SER A 64 7.36 29.41 6.16
N SER A 65 6.13 29.17 5.72
CA SER A 65 5.15 28.35 6.42
C SER A 65 5.23 26.90 5.95
N LEU A 66 5.75 26.02 6.81
CA LEU A 66 5.80 24.58 6.58
C LEU A 66 4.37 24.02 6.52
N SER A 67 3.90 23.62 5.33
CA SER A 67 2.58 23.01 5.18
C SER A 67 2.63 21.49 5.37
N LEU A 68 2.03 21.00 6.45
CA LEU A 68 1.90 19.58 6.74
C LEU A 68 0.61 19.03 6.12
N HIS A 69 0.73 18.10 5.16
CA HIS A 69 -0.40 17.41 4.56
C HIS A 69 -0.37 15.92 4.92
N GLY A 70 -1.34 15.48 5.72
CA GLY A 70 -1.54 14.07 6.06
C GLY A 70 -2.56 13.44 5.12
N PHE A 71 -2.35 12.18 4.73
CA PHE A 71 -3.28 11.44 3.87
C PHE A 71 -3.50 10.04 4.41
N SER A 72 -4.76 9.59 4.41
CA SER A 72 -5.13 8.21 4.72
C SER A 72 -5.95 7.60 3.59
N SER A 73 -6.07 6.27 3.58
CA SER A 73 -6.88 5.56 2.58
C SER A 73 -8.34 6.02 2.66
N GLY A 74 -8.86 6.55 1.56
CA GLY A 74 -10.23 7.09 1.48
C GLY A 74 -10.41 8.49 2.04
N ASP A 75 -9.32 9.16 2.42
CA ASP A 75 -9.35 10.55 2.88
C ASP A 75 -9.71 11.51 1.73
N LYS A 76 -10.63 12.44 2.00
CA LYS A 76 -11.07 13.52 1.09
C LYS A 76 -11.03 14.89 1.75
N SER A 77 -10.39 15.01 2.91
CA SER A 77 -10.32 16.26 3.69
C SER A 77 -9.48 17.34 3.00
N HIS A 78 -8.53 16.94 2.14
CA HIS A 78 -7.70 17.88 1.40
C HIS A 78 -8.52 18.62 0.32
N PRO A 79 -8.40 19.96 0.18
CA PRO A 79 -9.10 20.73 -0.84
C PRO A 79 -8.84 20.26 -2.28
N GLN A 80 -7.66 19.69 -2.52
CA GLN A 80 -7.25 19.15 -3.82
C GLN A 80 -7.32 17.61 -3.86
N SER A 81 -8.09 16.96 -2.98
CA SER A 81 -8.16 15.50 -2.89
C SER A 81 -8.54 14.83 -4.21
N GLU A 82 -9.41 15.44 -5.01
CA GLU A 82 -9.80 14.95 -6.34
C GLU A 82 -8.60 14.92 -7.30
N ALA A 83 -7.85 16.02 -7.40
CA ALA A 83 -6.68 16.11 -8.26
C ALA A 83 -5.57 15.14 -7.81
N ILE A 84 -5.37 14.96 -6.50
CA ILE A 84 -4.41 14.01 -5.95
C ILE A 84 -4.81 12.57 -6.31
N CYS A 85 -6.08 12.21 -6.13
CA CYS A 85 -6.59 10.88 -6.51
C CYS A 85 -6.42 10.63 -8.01
N TRP A 86 -6.76 11.61 -8.85
CA TRP A 86 -6.59 11.53 -10.30
C TRP A 86 -5.12 11.29 -10.70
N MET A 87 -4.17 12.03 -10.12
CA MET A 87 -2.74 11.80 -10.36
C MET A 87 -2.29 10.39 -9.96
N ALA A 88 -2.76 9.89 -8.82
CA ALA A 88 -2.45 8.53 -8.37
C ALA A 88 -3.02 7.46 -9.33
N GLU A 89 -4.21 7.69 -9.90
CA GLU A 89 -4.79 6.83 -10.94
C GLU A 89 -3.96 6.86 -12.22
N CYS A 90 -3.56 8.04 -12.71
CA CYS A 90 -2.69 8.17 -13.88
C CYS A 90 -1.37 7.39 -13.70
N LEU A 91 -0.69 7.58 -12.57
CA LEU A 91 0.52 6.82 -12.23
C LEU A 91 0.24 5.31 -12.16
N GLY A 92 -0.92 4.93 -11.62
CA GLY A 92 -1.40 3.55 -11.58
C GLY A 92 -1.55 2.92 -12.97
N PHE A 93 -2.06 3.67 -13.95
CA PHE A 93 -2.15 3.23 -15.34
C PHE A 93 -0.77 3.11 -15.99
N GLU A 94 0.11 4.09 -15.81
CA GLU A 94 1.46 4.08 -16.35
C GLU A 94 2.28 2.88 -15.84
N MET A 95 2.22 2.59 -14.54
CA MET A 95 2.89 1.42 -13.95
C MET A 95 2.34 0.08 -14.46
N LYS A 96 1.08 0.00 -14.90
CA LYS A 96 0.54 -1.23 -15.52
C LYS A 96 1.06 -1.39 -16.94
N PHE A 97 1.08 -0.30 -17.71
CA PHE A 97 1.59 -0.30 -19.07
C PHE A 97 3.05 -0.76 -19.14
N LEU A 98 3.92 -0.24 -18.26
CA LEU A 98 5.33 -0.64 -18.21
C LEU A 98 5.55 -2.13 -17.87
N ARG A 99 4.70 -2.72 -17.02
CA ARG A 99 4.77 -4.16 -16.70
C ARG A 99 4.31 -5.04 -17.87
N GLU A 100 3.35 -4.58 -18.66
CA GLU A 100 2.89 -5.29 -19.84
C GLU A 100 3.98 -5.27 -20.93
N ASP A 101 4.67 -4.15 -21.12
CA ASP A 101 5.74 -4.00 -22.11
C ASP A 101 6.97 -4.89 -21.80
N GLU A 102 7.37 -5.00 -20.53
CA GLU A 102 8.40 -5.97 -20.10
C GLU A 102 7.99 -7.42 -20.37
N SER A 103 6.71 -7.76 -20.16
CA SER A 103 6.19 -9.11 -20.42
C SER A 103 6.08 -9.43 -21.92
N VAL A 104 5.85 -8.41 -22.76
CA VAL A 104 5.85 -8.50 -24.22
C VAL A 104 7.28 -8.68 -24.73
N CYS A 105 8.25 -7.91 -24.22
CA CYS A 105 9.67 -8.07 -24.55
C CYS A 105 10.22 -9.44 -24.15
N GLN A 106 9.87 -9.97 -22.97
CA GLN A 106 10.27 -11.33 -22.57
C GLN A 106 9.66 -12.43 -23.44
N LYS A 107 8.39 -12.30 -23.84
CA LYS A 107 7.74 -13.25 -24.76
C LYS A 107 8.32 -13.18 -26.17
N HIS A 108 8.68 -11.99 -26.66
CA HIS A 108 9.31 -11.81 -27.97
C HIS A 108 10.70 -12.45 -28.04
N SER A 109 11.50 -12.35 -26.97
CA SER A 109 12.81 -13.01 -26.89
C SER A 109 12.70 -14.55 -26.92
N LEU A 110 11.71 -15.13 -26.22
CA LEU A 110 11.48 -16.58 -26.21
C LEU A 110 10.94 -17.13 -27.55
N MET A 111 10.26 -16.30 -28.35
CA MET A 111 9.79 -16.69 -29.69
C MET A 111 10.91 -16.70 -30.73
N CYS A 112 11.90 -15.81 -30.63
CA CYS A 112 12.99 -15.73 -31.62
C CYS A 112 14.04 -16.84 -31.51
N ASP A 113 14.13 -17.56 -30.38
CA ASP A 113 15.07 -18.68 -30.19
C ASP A 113 14.56 -20.02 -30.76
N GLY A 114 13.33 -20.07 -31.29
CA GLY A 114 12.66 -21.30 -31.76
C GLY A 114 12.88 -21.71 -33.22
N ASP A 115 13.42 -20.84 -34.09
CA ASP A 115 13.48 -21.05 -35.54
C ASP A 115 14.91 -21.32 -36.08
N LEU A 116 15.69 -22.15 -35.39
CA LEU A 116 16.93 -22.73 -35.92
C LEU A 116 16.99 -24.25 -35.73
N ALA A 117 16.06 -24.96 -36.39
CA ALA A 117 16.22 -26.38 -36.67
C ALA A 117 15.50 -26.76 -37.97
N THR A 118 16.18 -26.58 -39.11
CA THR A 118 15.87 -27.33 -40.33
C THR A 118 16.47 -28.73 -40.22
N PRO A 119 15.68 -29.81 -40.34
CA PRO A 119 16.23 -31.16 -40.47
C PRO A 119 16.72 -31.39 -41.91
N GLN A 120 17.76 -32.22 -42.02
CA GLN A 120 18.47 -32.60 -43.25
C GLN A 120 17.58 -33.16 -44.35
#